data_AF-A0A0S4NBB1-F1
#
_entry.id   AF-A0A0S4NBB1-F1
#
_cell.length_a   1.000
_cell.length_b   1.000
_cell.length_c   1.000
_cell.angle_alpha   90.00
_cell.angle_beta   90.00
_cell.angle_gamma   90.00
#
_symmetry.space_group_name_H-M   'P 1'
#
loop_
_entity.id
_entity.type
_entity.pdbx_description
1 polymer ?
#
loop_
_entity_poly.entity_id
_entity_poly.type
_entity_poly.pdbx_seq_one_letter_code
_entity_poly.pdbx_strand_id
1 'polypeptide(L)'
;MKDMSLFEQLVFILYTQGWEQLGKIPNPISGKIEKKLDEAKFTIELLDMLKEKTKGNLTENEMRFLEYSISQLKINYFFEVENERKQKNETTQKNES
;
A
#
# COMPACT_ATOMS: atom_id res chain seq x y z
N MET A 1 -12.40 14.26 9.74
CA MET A 1 -12.19 14.75 8.34
C MET A 1 -12.20 16.27 8.21
N LYS A 2 -12.76 17.06 9.14
CA LYS A 2 -12.89 18.52 8.96
C LYS A 2 -11.59 19.33 9.08
N ASP A 3 -10.48 18.68 9.43
CA ASP A 3 -9.18 19.33 9.74
C ASP A 3 -8.01 18.85 8.85
N MET A 4 -8.25 17.96 7.87
CA MET A 4 -7.18 17.47 6.98
C MET A 4 -6.98 18.40 5.79
N SER A 5 -5.72 18.72 5.46
CA SER A 5 -5.37 19.44 4.24
C SER A 5 -5.76 18.63 2.99
N LEU A 6 -5.88 19.30 1.83
CA LEU A 6 -6.13 18.60 0.57
C LEU A 6 -5.02 17.61 0.22
N PHE A 7 -3.78 17.91 0.61
CA PHE A 7 -2.66 17.00 0.42
C PHE A 7 -2.80 15.76 1.32
N GLU A 8 -3.14 15.93 2.60
CA GLU A 8 -3.39 14.80 3.50
C GLU A 8 -4.54 13.92 3.01
N GLN A 9 -5.59 14.53 2.46
CA GLN A 9 -6.71 13.78 1.85
C GLN A 9 -6.25 12.96 0.64
N LEU A 10 -5.40 13.52 -0.23
CA LEU A 10 -4.81 12.78 -1.36
C LEU A 10 -3.97 11.59 -0.86
N VAL A 11 -3.09 11.81 0.11
CA VAL A 11 -2.28 10.73 0.71
C VAL A 11 -3.17 9.67 1.34
N PHE A 12 -4.24 10.07 2.03
CA PHE A 12 -5.19 9.14 2.64
C PHE A 12 -5.89 8.26 1.60
N ILE A 13 -6.35 8.83 0.48
CA ILE A 13 -6.98 8.07 -0.60
C ILE A 13 -6.02 7.01 -1.16
N LEU A 14 -4.78 7.42 -1.48
CA LEU A 14 -3.76 6.51 -2.00
C LEU A 14 -3.36 5.45 -0.96
N TYR A 15 -3.29 5.84 0.31
CA TYR A 15 -3.03 4.92 1.41
C TYR A 15 -4.11 3.85 1.50
N THR A 16 -5.39 4.23 1.56
CA THR A 16 -6.51 3.29 1.58
C THR A 16 -6.52 2.38 0.35
N GLN A 17 -6.24 2.92 -0.85
CA GLN A 17 -6.13 2.13 -2.07
C GLN A 17 -5.01 1.09 -1.96
N GLY A 18 -3.85 1.44 -1.40
CA GLY A 18 -2.77 0.49 -1.15
C GLY A 18 -3.18 -0.65 -0.20
N TRP A 19 -3.91 -0.33 0.88
CA TRP A 19 -4.44 -1.35 1.81
C TRP A 19 -5.44 -2.30 1.14
N GLU A 20 -6.29 -1.78 0.27
CA GLU A 20 -7.22 -2.57 -0.53
C GLU A 20 -6.47 -3.51 -1.46
N GLN A 21 -5.51 -3.00 -2.23
CA GLN A 21 -4.71 -3.78 -3.17
C GLN A 21 -3.84 -4.84 -2.48
N LEU A 22 -3.44 -4.61 -1.23
CA LEU A 22 -2.77 -5.63 -0.41
C LEU A 22 -3.73 -6.74 0.09
N GLY A 23 -5.03 -6.62 -0.17
CA GLY A 23 -6.06 -7.54 0.33
C GLY A 23 -6.22 -7.48 1.84
N LYS A 24 -5.90 -6.35 2.47
CA LYS A 24 -6.01 -6.15 3.93
C LYS A 24 -7.37 -5.58 4.35
N ILE A 25 -8.03 -4.89 3.42
CA ILE A 25 -9.39 -4.38 3.57
C ILE A 25 -10.21 -4.80 2.34
N PRO A 26 -11.53 -4.95 2.47
CA PRO A 26 -12.38 -5.24 1.32
C PRO A 26 -12.44 -4.04 0.37
N ASN A 27 -12.53 -4.32 -0.93
CA ASN A 27 -12.85 -3.30 -1.92
C ASN A 27 -14.23 -2.71 -1.58
N PRO A 28 -14.37 -1.38 -1.47
CA PRO A 28 -15.60 -0.74 -1.02
C PRO A 28 -16.76 -0.83 -2.03
N ILE A 29 -16.47 -1.16 -3.29
CA ILE A 29 -17.44 -1.29 -4.38
C ILE A 29 -17.88 -2.75 -4.52
N SER A 30 -16.94 -3.68 -4.62
CA SER A 30 -17.23 -5.11 -4.85
C SER A 30 -17.47 -5.89 -3.56
N GLY A 31 -17.04 -5.37 -2.40
CA GLY A 31 -17.05 -6.06 -1.11
C GLY A 31 -16.04 -7.20 -1.02
N LYS A 32 -15.24 -7.45 -2.06
CA LYS A 32 -14.30 -8.57 -2.11
C LYS A 32 -12.94 -8.17 -1.56
N ILE A 33 -12.31 -9.10 -0.87
CA ILE A 33 -10.89 -9.02 -0.52
C ILE A 33 -10.12 -9.65 -1.67
N GLU A 34 -9.55 -8.81 -2.53
CA GLU A 34 -8.71 -9.25 -3.65
C GLU A 34 -7.30 -8.72 -3.46
N LYS A 35 -6.32 -9.61 -3.54
CA LYS A 35 -4.90 -9.25 -3.42
C LYS A 35 -4.32 -9.00 -4.81
N LYS A 36 -3.79 -7.80 -5.02
CA LYS A 36 -3.23 -7.31 -6.27
C LYS A 36 -1.87 -6.65 -6.01
N LEU A 37 -0.85 -7.48 -5.79
CA LEU A 37 0.46 -7.00 -5.36
C LEU A 37 1.13 -6.06 -6.37
N ASP A 38 0.95 -6.28 -7.67
CA ASP A 38 1.51 -5.38 -8.69
C ASP A 38 0.90 -3.97 -8.60
N GLU A 39 -0.41 -3.88 -8.39
CA GLU A 39 -1.08 -2.59 -8.19
C GLU A 39 -0.65 -1.93 -6.87
N ALA A 40 -0.53 -2.71 -5.79
CA ALA A 40 -0.05 -2.22 -4.50
C ALA A 40 1.37 -1.63 -4.60
N LYS A 41 2.26 -2.31 -5.35
CA LYS A 41 3.61 -1.83 -5.62
C LYS A 41 3.59 -0.49 -6.35
N PHE A 42 2.78 -0.39 -7.42
CA PHE A 42 2.64 0.86 -8.16
C PHE A 42 2.15 2.02 -7.27
N THR A 43 1.16 1.77 -6.41
CA THR A 43 0.66 2.78 -5.45
C THR A 43 1.75 3.23 -4.46
N ILE A 44 2.59 2.30 -3.98
CA ILE A 44 3.74 2.63 -3.12
C ILE A 44 4.74 3.51 -3.88
N GLU A 45 5.08 3.16 -5.12
CA GLU A 45 5.98 3.94 -5.97
C GLU A 45 5.43 5.35 -6.24
N LEU A 46 4.11 5.48 -6.40
CA LEU A 46 3.45 6.78 -6.56
C LEU A 46 3.59 7.64 -5.29
N LEU A 47 3.39 7.06 -4.11
CA LEU A 47 3.58 7.75 -2.83
C LEU A 47 5.05 8.14 -2.59
N ASP A 48 6.00 7.28 -2.94
CA ASP A 48 7.44 7.60 -2.90
C ASP A 48 7.77 8.76 -3.86
N MET A 49 7.21 8.75 -5.07
CA MET A 49 7.37 9.85 -6.03
C MET A 49 6.82 11.15 -5.46
N LEU A 50 5.64 11.13 -4.83
CA LEU A 50 5.07 12.30 -4.16
C LEU A 50 6.00 12.83 -3.08
N LYS A 51 6.56 11.96 -2.24
CA LYS A 51 7.52 12.36 -1.18
C LYS A 51 8.71 13.12 -1.76
N GLU A 52 9.29 12.62 -2.84
CA GLU A 52 10.44 13.27 -3.48
C GLU A 52 10.07 14.58 -4.17
N LYS A 53 8.92 14.62 -4.87
CA LYS A 53 8.49 15.82 -5.61
C LYS A 53 7.98 16.95 -4.74
N THR A 54 7.49 16.66 -3.52
CA THR A 54 6.96 17.67 -2.60
C THR A 54 7.91 18.05 -1.48
N LYS A 55 9.14 17.52 -1.49
CA LYS A 55 10.17 17.83 -0.48
C LYS A 55 10.39 19.35 -0.35
N GLY A 56 10.34 19.84 0.88
CA GLY A 56 10.46 21.27 1.21
C GLY A 56 9.15 22.07 1.10
N ASN A 57 8.08 21.48 0.57
CA ASN A 57 6.76 22.11 0.44
C ASN A 57 5.71 21.53 1.40
N LEU A 58 6.07 20.54 2.22
CA LEU A 58 5.16 19.89 3.17
C LEU A 58 5.27 20.52 4.56
N THR A 59 4.13 20.66 5.23
CA THR A 59 4.10 20.85 6.67
C THR A 59 4.62 19.60 7.38
N GLU A 60 4.99 19.74 8.65
CA GLU A 60 5.51 18.63 9.45
C GLU A 60 4.49 17.49 9.60
N ASN A 61 3.20 17.82 9.70
CA ASN A 61 2.11 16.84 9.76
C ASN A 61 1.96 16.08 8.44
N GLU A 62 1.93 16.80 7.31
CA GLU A 62 1.84 16.19 5.98
C GLU A 62 3.02 15.27 5.69
N MET A 63 4.24 15.70 6.04
CA MET A 63 5.44 14.90 5.89
C MET A 63 5.36 13.62 6.72
N ARG A 64 5.04 13.73 8.02
CA ARG A 64 4.89 12.57 8.90
C ARG A 64 3.83 11.59 8.40
N PHE A 65 2.68 12.10 7.97
CA PHE A 65 1.59 11.26 7.50
C PHE A 65 1.98 10.51 6.23
N LEU A 66 2.60 11.21 5.26
CA LEU A 66 3.10 10.57 4.03
C LEU A 66 4.15 9.49 4.32
N GLU A 67 5.13 9.78 5.18
CA GLU A 67 6.15 8.81 5.56
C GLU A 67 5.58 7.59 6.28
N TYR A 68 4.62 7.82 7.19
CA TYR A 68 3.90 6.75 7.86
C TYR A 68 3.16 5.88 6.85
N SER A 69 2.39 6.47 5.93
CA SER A 69 1.64 5.75 4.90
C SER A 69 2.54 4.90 4.02
N ILE A 70 3.66 5.45 3.53
CA ILE A 70 4.65 4.72 2.73
C ILE A 70 5.22 3.54 3.52
N SER A 71 5.64 3.76 4.76
CA SER A 71 6.27 2.74 5.60
C SER A 71 5.33 1.56 5.87
N GLN A 72 4.09 1.86 6.27
CA GLN A 72 3.07 0.83 6.53
C GLN A 72 2.79 -0.02 5.29
N LEU A 73 2.65 0.61 4.12
CA LEU A 73 2.39 -0.12 2.88
C LEU A 73 3.59 -0.98 2.48
N LYS A 74 4.83 -0.47 2.58
CA LYS A 74 6.05 -1.25 2.26
C LYS A 74 6.22 -2.47 3.14
N ILE A 75 6.00 -2.32 4.45
CA ILE A 75 6.09 -3.44 5.41
C ILE A 75 5.06 -4.52 5.06
N ASN A 76 3.80 -4.13 4.86
CA ASN A 76 2.75 -5.08 4.53
C ASN A 76 2.97 -5.72 3.16
N TYR A 77 3.40 -4.96 2.16
CA TYR A 77 3.75 -5.46 0.84
C TYR A 77 4.83 -6.55 0.92
N PHE A 78 5.91 -6.29 1.68
CA PHE A 78 6.97 -7.27 1.88
C PHE A 78 6.44 -8.57 2.47
N PHE A 79 5.63 -8.49 3.54
CA PHE A 79 5.04 -9.68 4.14
C PHE A 79 4.16 -10.46 3.16
N GLU A 80 3.34 -9.77 2.35
CA GLU A 80 2.48 -10.43 1.39
C GLU A 80 3.25 -11.08 0.23
N VAL A 81 4.33 -10.45 -0.24
CA VAL A 81 5.24 -11.04 -1.24
C VAL A 81 5.88 -12.32 -0.70
N GLU A 82 6.36 -12.29 0.55
CA GLU A 82 6.96 -13.47 1.19
C GLU A 82 5.93 -14.59 1.40
N ASN A 83 4.69 -14.25 1.74
CA ASN A 83 3.61 -15.22 1.84
C ASN A 83 3.29 -15.88 0.50
N GLU A 84 3.23 -15.11 -0.59
CA GLU A 84 2.97 -15.64 -1.93
C GLU A 84 4.11 -16.56 -2.41
N ARG A 85 5.36 -16.20 -2.11
CA ARG A 85 6.53 -17.05 -2.41
C ARG A 85 6.48 -18.40 -1.69
N LYS A 86 6.14 -18.40 -0.40
CA LYS A 86 6.01 -19.65 0.39
C LYS A 86 4.93 -20.57 -0.19
N GLN A 87 3.76 -20.02 -0.53
CA GLN A 87 2.66 -20.80 -1.12
C GLN A 87 3.03 -21.44 -2.46
N LYS A 88 3.75 -20.72 -3.33
CA LYS A 88 4.24 -21.28 -4.60
C LYS A 88 5.22 -22.44 -4.41
N ASN A 89 6.12 -22.33 -3.42
CA ASN A 89 7.09 -23.38 -3.12
C ASN A 89 6.41 -24.66 -2.56
N GLU A 90 5.42 -24.51 -1.66
CA GLU A 90 4.65 -25.63 -1.11
C GLU A 90 3.80 -26.35 -2.17
N THR A 91 3.23 -25.60 -3.12
CA THR A 91 2.41 -26.16 -4.20
C THR A 91 3.27 -26.95 -5.19
N THR A 92 4.49 -26.51 -5.45
CA THR A 92 5.43 -27.20 -6.36
C THR A 92 5.89 -28.53 -5.78
N GLN A 93 6.23 -28.57 -4.49
CA GLN A 93 6.66 -29.81 -3.81
C GLN A 93 5.56 -30.89 -3.72
N LYS A 94 4.28 -30.50 -3.61
CA LYS A 94 3.15 -31.44 -3.59
C LYS A 94 2.83 -32.06 -4.94
N ASN A 95 3.14 -31.38 -6.04
CA ASN A 95 2.86 -31.90 -7.39
C ASN A 95 3.99 -32.80 -7.91
N GLU A 96 5.14 -32.81 -7.24
CA GLU A 96 6.33 -33.62 -7.56
C GLU A 96 6.45 -34.89 -6.69
N SER A 97 5.50 -35.11 -5.75
CA SER A 97 5.40 -36.30 -4.89
C SER A 97 4.19 -37.15 -5.26
#